data_AF-V7AMG9-F1
#
_entry.id   AF-V7AMG9-F1
#
_cell.length_a   1.000
_cell.length_b   1.000
_cell.length_c   1.000
_cell.angle_alpha   90.00
_cell.angle_beta   90.00
_cell.angle_gamma   90.00
#
_symmetry.space_group_name_H-M   'P 1'
#
loop_
_entity.id
_entity.type
_entity.pdbx_description
1 polymer ?
#
loop_
_entity_poly.entity_id
_entity_poly.type
_entity_poly.pdbx_seq_one_letter_code
_entity_poly.pdbx_strand_id
1 'polypeptide(L)'
;MHKQLESLKEYQQGMSALIGIWKTMMNQTLILIIVGGNDFVNNYLLMNSSARSRQYPLPDYVNFLISRYRRHLQKLYDLGGRRVLVTGTRPIVCAPAKLVMRCKNGECSPELQRVAALYNPQLEQR
;
A
#
# COMPACT_ATOMS: atom_id res chain seq x y z
N MET A 1 6.23 -3.21 3.91
CA MET A 1 6.13 -4.46 3.14
C MET A 1 7.42 -5.24 2.97
N HIS A 2 8.61 -4.62 2.88
CA HIS A 2 9.86 -5.38 2.69
C HIS A 2 10.07 -6.49 3.72
N LYS A 3 9.99 -6.20 5.03
CA LYS A 3 10.10 -7.21 6.09
C LYS A 3 9.07 -8.33 5.97
N GLN A 4 7.83 -8.02 5.59
CA GLN A 4 6.77 -9.02 5.42
C GLN A 4 7.11 -10.02 4.29
N LEU A 5 7.72 -9.54 3.19
CA LEU A 5 8.17 -10.41 2.11
C LEU A 5 9.39 -11.25 2.50
N GLU A 6 10.32 -10.72 3.29
CA GLU A 6 11.44 -11.51 3.80
C GLU A 6 10.96 -12.60 4.76
N SER A 7 10.04 -12.28 5.69
CA SER A 7 9.45 -13.29 6.57
C SER A 7 8.68 -14.36 5.80
N LEU A 8 7.96 -13.98 4.73
CA LEU A 8 7.31 -14.95 3.84
C LEU A 8 8.33 -15.86 3.14
N LYS A 9 9.47 -15.30 2.71
CA LYS A 9 10.55 -16.05 2.07
C LYS A 9 11.23 -17.02 3.04
N GLU A 10 11.50 -16.60 4.27
CA GLU A 10 12.05 -17.46 5.33
C GLU A 10 11.09 -18.62 5.63
N TYR A 11 9.80 -18.32 5.76
CA TYR A 11 8.77 -19.35 5.97
C TYR A 11 8.67 -20.30 4.78
N GLN A 12 8.73 -19.79 3.56
CA GLN A 12 8.81 -20.60 2.33
C GLN A 12 9.99 -21.58 2.37
N GLN A 13 11.17 -21.13 2.79
CA GLN A 13 12.37 -21.98 2.84
C GLN A 13 12.19 -23.14 3.82
N GLY A 14 11.66 -22.85 5.02
CA GLY A 14 11.34 -23.88 6.01
C GLY A 14 10.29 -24.87 5.52
N MET A 15 9.19 -24.38 4.94
CA MET A 15 8.10 -25.23 4.46
C MET A 15 8.47 -26.05 3.22
N SER A 16 9.31 -25.51 2.34
CA SER A 16 9.79 -26.23 1.16
C SER A 16 10.66 -27.43 1.55
N ALA A 17 11.44 -27.31 2.64
CA ALA A 17 12.23 -28.41 3.17
C ALA A 17 11.38 -29.54 3.77
N LEU A 18 10.15 -29.24 4.23
CA LEU A 18 9.25 -30.20 4.85
C LEU A 18 8.27 -30.86 3.86
N ILE A 19 7.68 -30.08 2.95
CA ILE A 19 6.51 -30.54 2.15
C ILE A 19 6.81 -30.56 0.64
N GLY A 20 7.87 -29.91 0.15
CA GLY A 20 8.29 -29.92 -1.28
C GLY A 20 7.32 -29.30 -2.31
N ILE A 21 6.04 -29.10 -1.97
CA ILE A 21 4.97 -28.60 -2.87
C ILE A 21 4.66 -27.11 -2.69
N TRP A 22 5.51 -26.37 -1.97
CA TRP A 22 5.27 -24.96 -1.61
C TRP A 22 4.85 -24.08 -2.81
N LYS A 23 5.57 -24.22 -3.93
CA LYS A 23 5.32 -23.43 -5.14
C LYS A 23 3.91 -23.66 -5.70
N THR A 24 3.40 -24.89 -5.59
CA THR A 24 2.03 -25.25 -6.01
C THR A 24 1.00 -24.65 -5.05
N MET A 25 1.26 -24.69 -3.74
CA MET A 25 0.37 -24.09 -2.74
C MET A 25 0.25 -22.57 -2.93
N MET A 26 1.38 -21.87 -3.02
CA MET A 26 1.41 -20.41 -3.20
C MET A 26 0.73 -19.94 -4.49
N ASN A 27 0.77 -20.76 -5.54
CA ASN A 27 0.05 -20.49 -6.78
C ASN A 27 -1.47 -20.43 -6.55
N GLN A 28 -1.99 -21.31 -5.69
CA GLN A 28 -3.41 -21.42 -5.39
C GLN A 28 -3.88 -20.48 -4.26
N THR A 29 -2.96 -20.05 -3.38
CA THR A 29 -3.23 -19.12 -2.28
C THR A 29 -3.66 -17.74 -2.77
N LEU A 30 -4.74 -17.22 -2.19
CA LEU A 30 -5.13 -15.81 -2.34
C LEU A 30 -4.36 -14.94 -1.35
N ILE A 31 -3.61 -13.97 -1.88
CA ILE A 31 -2.83 -13.02 -1.08
C ILE A 31 -3.54 -11.66 -1.10
N LEU A 32 -3.95 -11.19 0.07
CA LEU A 32 -4.54 -9.88 0.26
C LEU A 32 -3.45 -8.87 0.63
N ILE A 33 -3.36 -7.77 -0.12
CA ILE A 33 -2.44 -6.68 0.16
C ILE A 33 -3.24 -5.41 0.44
N ILE A 34 -3.10 -4.91 1.67
CA ILE A 34 -3.69 -3.63 2.12
C ILE A 34 -2.54 -2.68 2.41
N VAL A 35 -2.41 -1.64 1.58
CA VAL A 35 -1.19 -0.85 1.58
C VAL A 35 -1.43 0.54 0.97
N GLY A 36 -0.65 1.54 1.38
CA GLY A 36 -0.80 2.94 0.95
C GLY A 36 -1.45 3.85 1.99
N GLY A 37 -2.38 3.35 2.82
CA GLY A 37 -3.10 4.18 3.80
C GLY A 37 -2.18 4.95 4.75
N ASN A 38 -1.21 4.26 5.36
CA ASN A 38 -0.25 4.86 6.28
C ASN A 38 0.75 5.81 5.59
N ASP A 39 1.08 5.57 4.31
CA ASP A 39 1.96 6.45 3.54
C ASP A 39 1.36 7.85 3.38
N PHE A 40 0.04 7.95 3.36
CA PHE A 40 -0.66 9.22 3.33
C PHE A 40 -0.98 9.73 4.74
N VAL A 41 -1.65 8.96 5.61
CA VAL A 41 -2.07 9.44 6.94
C VAL A 41 -0.90 9.89 7.81
N ASN A 42 0.14 9.05 7.90
CA ASN A 42 1.19 9.20 8.89
C ASN A 42 2.43 9.90 8.33
N ASN A 43 2.60 9.92 7.00
CA ASN A 43 3.78 10.54 6.39
C ASN A 43 3.43 11.79 5.58
N TYR A 44 2.49 11.72 4.63
CA TYR A 44 2.21 12.85 3.73
C TYR A 44 1.26 13.90 4.36
N LEU A 45 0.25 13.45 5.10
CA LEU A 45 -0.85 14.28 5.62
C LEU A 45 -0.79 14.47 7.14
N LEU A 46 0.34 14.14 7.78
CA LEU A 46 0.47 14.20 9.24
C LEU A 46 0.23 15.62 9.79
N MET A 47 0.79 16.62 9.13
CA MET A 47 0.77 18.04 9.51
C MET A 47 0.82 18.90 8.24
N ASN A 48 0.36 20.17 8.27
CA ASN A 48 0.17 21.01 7.07
C ASN A 48 1.43 21.21 6.20
N SER A 49 2.61 20.83 6.70
CA SER A 49 3.86 20.77 5.94
C SER A 49 4.76 19.61 6.41
N SER A 50 4.26 18.38 6.27
CA SER A 50 5.06 17.20 6.57
C SER A 50 6.33 17.16 5.71
N ALA A 51 7.38 16.48 6.19
CA ALA A 51 8.61 16.31 5.43
C ALA A 51 8.35 15.72 4.04
N ARG A 52 7.39 14.80 3.90
CA ARG A 52 7.02 14.22 2.59
C ARG A 52 6.30 15.21 1.69
N SER A 53 5.35 15.99 2.21
CA SER A 53 4.66 17.02 1.42
C SER A 53 5.58 18.15 0.96
N ARG A 54 6.71 18.39 1.66
CA ARG A 54 7.75 19.32 1.25
C ARG A 54 8.72 18.76 0.21
N GLN A 55 8.96 17.45 0.26
CA GLN A 55 9.86 16.77 -0.66
C GLN A 55 9.21 16.49 -2.02
N TYR A 56 7.91 16.20 -2.04
CA TYR A 56 7.20 15.77 -3.23
C TYR A 56 5.85 16.48 -3.33
N PRO A 57 5.52 17.04 -4.51
CA PRO A 57 4.13 17.25 -4.88
C PRO A 57 3.33 15.95 -4.81
N LEU A 58 2.03 16.05 -4.55
CA LEU A 58 1.18 14.87 -4.35
C LEU A 58 1.22 13.86 -5.51
N PRO A 59 1.12 14.28 -6.80
CA PRO A 59 1.21 13.34 -7.93
C PRO A 59 2.53 12.58 -7.97
N ASP A 60 3.65 13.25 -7.69
CA ASP A 60 4.98 12.63 -7.71
C ASP A 60 5.15 11.63 -6.56
N TYR A 61 4.60 11.97 -5.38
CA TYR A 61 4.58 11.04 -4.25
C TYR A 61 3.74 9.79 -4.54
N VAL A 62 2.58 9.95 -5.19
CA VAL A 62 1.75 8.82 -5.64
C VAL A 62 2.54 7.93 -6.61
N ASN A 63 3.17 8.50 -7.64
CA ASN A 63 4.00 7.76 -8.59
C ASN A 63 5.15 7.02 -7.89
N PHE A 64 5.81 7.67 -6.94
CA PHE A 64 6.86 7.08 -6.12
C PHE A 64 6.35 5.85 -5.35
N LEU A 65 5.19 5.94 -4.71
CA LEU A 65 4.59 4.81 -3.99
C LEU A 65 4.21 3.66 -4.93
N ILE A 66 3.57 3.96 -6.07
CA ILE A 66 3.20 2.96 -7.08
C ILE A 66 4.44 2.23 -7.60
N SER A 67 5.55 2.95 -7.87
CA SER A 67 6.80 2.33 -8.29
C SER A 67 7.34 1.32 -7.25
N ARG A 68 7.21 1.64 -5.95
CA ARG A 68 7.60 0.76 -4.86
C ARG A 68 6.69 -0.45 -4.77
N TYR A 69 5.38 -0.25 -4.94
CA TYR A 69 4.42 -1.35 -4.94
C TYR A 69 4.66 -2.34 -6.05
N ARG A 70 4.91 -1.87 -7.28
CA ARG A 70 5.27 -2.75 -8.40
C ARG A 70 6.48 -3.62 -8.10
N ARG A 71 7.54 -3.05 -7.51
CA ARG A 71 8.73 -3.84 -7.11
C ARG A 71 8.41 -4.91 -6.07
N HIS A 72 7.51 -4.62 -5.14
CA HIS A 72 7.13 -5.60 -4.15
C HIS A 72 6.18 -6.68 -4.67
N LEU A 73 5.26 -6.33 -5.59
CA LEU A 73 4.44 -7.31 -6.29
C LEU A 73 5.30 -8.24 -7.14
N GLN A 74 6.34 -7.72 -7.80
CA GLN A 74 7.31 -8.55 -8.51
C GLN A 74 7.97 -9.57 -7.57
N LYS A 75 8.47 -9.11 -6.41
CA LYS A 75 9.05 -10.02 -5.41
C LYS A 75 8.05 -11.08 -4.93
N LEU A 76 6.80 -10.72 -4.72
CA LEU A 76 5.75 -11.67 -4.32
C LEU A 76 5.46 -12.69 -5.44
N TYR A 77 5.49 -12.24 -6.69
CA TYR A 77 5.36 -13.11 -7.86
C TYR A 77 6.54 -14.09 -7.97
N ASP A 78 7.76 -13.63 -7.68
CA ASP A 78 8.96 -14.47 -7.68
C ASP A 78 8.89 -15.56 -6.58
N LEU A 79 8.21 -15.26 -5.45
CA LEU A 79 7.91 -16.21 -4.38
C LEU A 79 6.75 -17.18 -4.70
N GLY A 80 6.14 -17.07 -5.89
CA GLY A 80 5.10 -17.98 -6.37
C GLY A 80 3.66 -17.49 -6.16
N GLY A 81 3.45 -16.29 -5.60
CA GLY A 81 2.12 -15.70 -5.50
C GLY A 81 1.53 -15.41 -6.89
N ARG A 82 0.34 -15.93 -7.18
CA ARG A 82 -0.36 -15.70 -8.47
C ARG A 82 -1.72 -15.04 -8.31
N ARG A 83 -2.40 -15.28 -7.20
CA ARG A 83 -3.72 -14.72 -6.92
C ARG A 83 -3.55 -13.61 -5.89
N VAL A 84 -3.47 -12.37 -6.35
CA VAL A 84 -3.25 -11.21 -5.48
C VAL A 84 -4.44 -10.26 -5.59
N LEU A 85 -5.02 -9.94 -4.44
CA LEU A 85 -6.01 -8.87 -4.31
C LEU A 85 -5.34 -7.66 -3.66
N VAL A 86 -5.25 -6.56 -4.40
CA VAL A 86 -4.73 -5.29 -3.88
C VAL A 86 -5.90 -4.37 -3.58
N THR A 87 -5.99 -3.89 -2.35
CA THR A 87 -7.02 -2.90 -2.00
C THR A 87 -6.50 -1.49 -2.22
N GLY A 88 -7.29 -0.66 -2.88
CA GLY A 88 -7.05 0.78 -2.92
C GLY A 88 -7.17 1.42 -1.54
N THR A 89 -6.75 2.68 -1.44
CA THR A 89 -7.01 3.47 -0.25
C THR A 89 -8.48 3.89 -0.23
N ARG A 90 -9.17 3.59 0.87
CA ARG A 90 -10.46 4.25 1.17
C ARG A 90 -10.25 5.77 1.27
N PRO A 91 -11.31 6.59 1.20
CA PRO A 91 -11.20 8.01 1.51
C PRO A 91 -10.58 8.22 2.90
N ILE A 92 -9.26 8.44 2.92
CA ILE A 92 -8.42 8.52 4.13
C ILE A 92 -8.86 9.69 5.04
N VAL A 93 -9.58 10.63 4.44
CA VAL A 93 -9.92 11.96 4.92
C VAL A 93 -10.91 11.97 6.07
N CYS A 94 -11.79 10.99 6.14
CA CYS A 94 -12.86 10.95 7.13
C CYS A 94 -12.47 10.18 8.40
N ALA A 95 -11.18 9.83 8.55
CA ALA A 95 -10.69 9.29 9.81
C ALA A 95 -10.83 10.35 10.92
N PRO A 96 -11.35 10.00 12.12
CA PRO A 96 -11.65 10.98 13.18
C PRO A 96 -10.48 11.91 13.51
N ALA A 97 -9.26 11.37 13.58
CA ALA A 97 -8.05 12.15 13.85
C ALA A 97 -7.78 13.23 12.77
N LYS A 98 -8.10 12.97 11.50
CA LYS A 98 -7.90 13.93 10.41
C LYS A 98 -9.01 14.98 10.34
N LEU A 99 -10.22 14.63 10.75
CA LEU A 99 -11.30 15.60 10.91
C LEU A 99 -10.91 16.67 11.93
N VAL A 100 -10.44 16.26 13.12
CA VAL A 100 -10.01 17.19 14.17
C VAL A 100 -8.83 18.06 13.73
N MET A 101 -7.83 17.49 13.05
CA MET A 101 -6.60 18.21 12.73
C MET A 101 -6.70 19.12 11.49
N ARG A 102 -7.61 18.84 10.55
CA ARG A 102 -7.60 19.48 9.22
C ARG A 102 -8.94 20.00 8.73
N CYS A 103 -10.03 19.71 9.43
CA CYS A 103 -11.37 20.08 8.97
C CYS A 103 -11.97 21.08 9.96
N LYS A 104 -12.31 22.29 9.49
CA LYS A 104 -12.85 23.35 10.34
C LYS A 104 -14.28 23.06 10.82
N ASN A 105 -15.07 22.34 10.02
CA ASN A 105 -16.50 22.11 10.26
C ASN A 105 -16.87 20.61 10.33
N GLY A 106 -15.88 19.73 10.52
CA GLY A 106 -16.11 18.27 10.48
C GLY A 106 -16.34 17.68 9.08
N GLU A 107 -16.30 18.50 8.03
CA GLU A 107 -16.39 18.03 6.64
C GLU A 107 -15.08 17.43 6.15
N CYS A 108 -15.14 16.32 5.40
CA CYS A 108 -13.94 15.72 4.83
C CYS A 108 -13.32 16.67 3.77
N SER A 109 -12.07 17.09 3.99
CA SER A 109 -11.35 18.01 3.08
C SER A 109 -11.29 17.50 1.62
N PRO A 110 -11.73 18.31 0.63
CA PRO A 110 -11.68 17.95 -0.80
C PRO A 110 -10.26 17.67 -1.31
N GLU A 111 -9.27 18.40 -0.80
CA GLU A 111 -7.85 18.22 -1.16
C GLU A 111 -7.34 16.84 -0.75
N LEU A 112 -7.86 16.29 0.35
CA LEU A 112 -7.48 14.98 0.85
C LEU A 112 -8.23 13.86 0.12
N GLN A 113 -9.43 14.11 -0.41
CA GLN A 113 -10.14 13.16 -1.27
C GLN A 113 -9.38 12.92 -2.58
N ARG A 114 -8.66 13.94 -3.05
CA ARG A 114 -7.80 13.87 -4.24
C ARG A 114 -6.74 12.76 -4.14
N VAL A 115 -6.29 12.40 -2.93
CA VAL A 115 -5.32 11.32 -2.73
C VAL A 115 -5.84 9.99 -3.27
N ALA A 116 -7.04 9.58 -2.83
CA ALA A 116 -7.62 8.31 -3.27
C ALA A 116 -7.94 8.33 -4.77
N ALA A 117 -8.39 9.48 -5.28
CA ALA A 117 -8.68 9.67 -6.71
C ALA A 117 -7.42 9.59 -7.59
N LEU A 118 -6.25 10.00 -7.09
CA LEU A 118 -4.98 9.87 -7.82
C LEU A 118 -4.34 8.49 -7.67
N TYR A 119 -4.43 7.90 -6.48
CA TYR A 119 -3.70 6.67 -6.15
C TYR A 119 -4.44 5.40 -6.62
N ASN A 120 -5.75 5.30 -6.39
CA ASN A 120 -6.50 4.07 -6.67
C ASN A 120 -6.51 3.68 -8.16
N PRO A 121 -6.72 4.60 -9.13
CA PRO A 121 -6.69 4.26 -10.54
C PRO A 121 -5.32 3.73 -11.00
N GLN A 122 -4.23 4.19 -10.38
CA GLN A 122 -2.89 3.71 -10.70
C GLN A 122 -2.58 2.32 -10.16
N LEU A 123 -3.37 1.80 -9.22
CA LEU A 123 -3.28 0.41 -8.77
C LEU A 123 -3.95 -0.56 -9.74
N GLU A 124 -4.95 -0.09 -10.50
CA GLU A 124 -5.67 -0.89 -11.48
C GLU A 124 -4.93 -0.97 -12.83
N GLN A 125 -4.10 0.02 -13.12
CA GLN A 125 -3.29 0.05 -14.35
C GLN A 125 -2.16 -0.99 -14.28
N ARG A 126 -2.47 -2.14 -14.89
CA ARG A 126 -1.57 -3.28 -15.13
C ARG A 126 -0.32 -2.88 -15.90
#